data_AF-A0A1S2PHA1-F1
#
_entry.id   AF-A0A1S2PHA1-F1
#
_cell.length_a   1.000
_cell.length_b   1.000
_cell.length_c   1.000
_cell.angle_alpha   90.00
_cell.angle_beta   90.00
_cell.angle_gamma   90.00
#
_symmetry.space_group_name_H-M   'P 1'
#
loop_
_entity.id
_entity.type
_entity.pdbx_description
1 polymer ?
#
loop_
_entity_poly.entity_id
_entity_poly.type
_entity_poly.pdbx_seq_one_letter_code
_entity_poly.pdbx_strand_id
1 'polypeptide(L)'
;TPTPRRSLSRRLAPTAGLLLLSPICAEYLIGYDQNIGRPLDLLAGLLLLAPLYGTPAVMIREVTRRTGHGWPTILLLSAAFGLVQAGLVDQSLFNPDFVDDPSWDQGRLPTLLPALGISVSHALNFVAGHVIWSFAAPIAVVEACVPRLADRPWLRRGGMSLMAGLYALAVLFTFHEHTRHFMASPGQLGATTAIVLALASAALVIPPRRADRSGRAPSPWSAGGAAFVLLAVHQLVPSTWTGSAIDVLALASLGGLLWWWSARERWDRVHTLAVGGAALLVNTGLSFAVEPLGQVSYAVKYSANTTLLLAVLTLLVWARHRLRELTPASAHDDAGAGQHGGPDRRAQVGAQISASERSNRPEQR
;
A
#
# COMPACT_ATOMS: atom_id res chain seq x y z
N THR A 1 13.87 -16.70 -24.22
CA THR A 1 13.13 -15.42 -24.16
C THR A 1 11.64 -15.72 -23.97
N PRO A 2 10.94 -15.15 -22.97
CA PRO A 2 9.51 -15.40 -22.82
C PRO A 2 8.75 -14.79 -24.00
N THR A 3 7.77 -15.52 -24.53
CA THR A 3 6.94 -15.06 -25.65
C THR A 3 6.19 -13.76 -25.30
N PRO A 4 5.98 -12.83 -26.26
CA PRO A 4 5.40 -11.51 -25.98
C PRO A 4 4.07 -11.58 -25.22
N ARG A 5 3.22 -12.56 -25.55
CA ARG A 5 1.91 -12.82 -24.90
C ARG A 5 2.03 -13.20 -23.42
N ARG A 6 3.03 -14.00 -23.03
CA ARG A 6 3.30 -14.35 -21.62
C ARG A 6 3.79 -13.16 -20.80
N SER A 7 4.38 -12.14 -21.44
CA SER A 7 4.82 -10.92 -20.76
C SER A 7 3.67 -9.96 -20.46
N LEU A 8 2.65 -9.93 -21.34
CA LEU A 8 1.47 -9.06 -21.19
C LEU A 8 0.52 -9.58 -20.11
N SER A 9 0.18 -10.88 -20.15
CA SER A 9 -0.71 -11.50 -19.15
C SER A 9 -0.14 -11.38 -17.72
N ARG A 10 1.19 -11.48 -17.58
CA ARG A 10 1.89 -11.28 -16.29
C ARG A 10 1.81 -9.86 -15.74
N ARG A 11 1.55 -8.85 -16.57
CA ARG A 11 1.40 -7.44 -16.15
C ARG A 11 -0.05 -7.03 -15.98
N LEU A 12 -0.97 -7.65 -16.73
CA LEU A 12 -2.40 -7.41 -16.60
C LEU A 12 -2.95 -7.96 -15.28
N ALA A 13 -2.49 -9.12 -14.82
CA ALA A 13 -2.95 -9.72 -13.57
C ALA A 13 -2.77 -8.80 -12.33
N PRO A 14 -1.58 -8.23 -12.03
CA PRO A 14 -1.45 -7.31 -10.90
C PRO A 14 -2.20 -6.00 -11.10
N THR A 15 -2.37 -5.52 -12.35
CA THR A 15 -3.19 -4.35 -12.64
C THR A 15 -4.65 -4.60 -12.28
N ALA A 16 -5.22 -5.71 -12.75
CA ALA A 16 -6.59 -6.10 -12.43
C ALA A 16 -6.76 -6.38 -10.92
N GLY A 17 -5.77 -7.04 -10.31
CA GLY A 17 -5.75 -7.28 -8.87
C GLY A 17 -5.82 -5.97 -8.06
N LEU A 18 -5.02 -4.96 -8.42
CA LEU A 18 -5.07 -3.66 -7.74
C LEU A 18 -6.35 -2.87 -8.05
N LEU A 19 -6.81 -2.91 -9.31
CA LEU A 19 -8.04 -2.27 -9.76
C LEU A 19 -9.27 -2.77 -8.97
N LEU A 20 -9.27 -4.03 -8.54
CA LEU A 20 -10.35 -4.62 -7.75
C LEU A 20 -10.09 -4.58 -6.24
N LEU A 21 -8.87 -4.79 -5.79
CA LEU A 21 -8.56 -4.80 -4.36
C LEU A 21 -8.77 -3.42 -3.72
N SER A 22 -8.41 -2.35 -4.43
CA SER A 22 -8.57 -0.97 -3.93
C SER A 22 -10.01 -0.62 -3.53
N PRO A 23 -11.04 -0.76 -4.39
CA PRO A 23 -12.42 -0.48 -3.99
C PRO A 23 -12.95 -1.46 -2.93
N ILE A 24 -12.53 -2.73 -2.96
CA ILE A 24 -12.91 -3.69 -1.90
C ILE A 24 -12.38 -3.22 -0.54
N CYS A 25 -11.13 -2.74 -0.50
CA CYS A 25 -10.53 -2.21 0.71
C CYS A 25 -11.16 -0.90 1.19
N ALA A 26 -11.61 -0.05 0.26
CA ALA A 26 -12.26 1.21 0.56
C ALA A 26 -13.67 1.01 1.13
N GLU A 27 -14.50 0.19 0.48
CA GLU A 27 -15.94 0.17 0.74
C GLU A 27 -16.44 -1.12 1.38
N TYR A 28 -15.84 -2.27 1.06
CA TYR A 28 -16.43 -3.57 1.42
C TYR A 28 -15.84 -4.17 2.69
N LEU A 29 -14.53 -3.97 2.96
CA LEU A 29 -13.88 -4.63 4.10
C LEU A 29 -14.43 -4.22 5.47
N ILE A 30 -14.86 -2.97 5.61
CA ILE A 30 -15.43 -2.44 6.85
C ILE A 30 -16.87 -2.94 7.07
N GLY A 31 -17.57 -3.35 6.00
CA GLY A 31 -18.87 -4.00 6.07
C GLY A 31 -20.02 -3.15 6.61
N TYR A 32 -19.97 -1.82 6.45
CA TYR A 32 -21.03 -0.91 6.91
C TYR A 32 -22.25 -0.87 5.98
N ASP A 33 -22.09 -1.15 4.68
CA ASP A 33 -23.17 -0.99 3.70
C ASP A 33 -24.22 -2.12 3.83
N GLN A 34 -25.50 -1.79 3.65
CA GLN A 34 -26.63 -2.73 3.56
C GLN A 34 -26.44 -3.81 2.49
N ASN A 35 -25.59 -3.55 1.50
CA ASN A 35 -25.30 -4.49 0.40
C ASN A 35 -24.31 -5.60 0.77
N ILE A 36 -23.71 -5.60 1.96
CA ILE A 36 -22.65 -6.54 2.36
C ILE A 36 -23.04 -8.02 2.22
N GLY A 37 -24.35 -8.32 2.33
CA GLY A 37 -24.92 -9.66 2.17
C GLY A 37 -25.33 -10.04 0.75
N ARG A 38 -25.12 -9.18 -0.25
CA ARG A 38 -25.67 -9.32 -1.61
C ARG A 38 -24.54 -9.36 -2.65
N PRO A 39 -23.95 -10.54 -2.93
CA PRO A 39 -22.76 -10.65 -3.78
C PRO A 39 -22.90 -10.06 -5.19
N LEU A 40 -24.09 -10.15 -5.80
CA LEU A 40 -24.34 -9.58 -7.12
C LEU A 40 -24.34 -8.05 -7.10
N ASP A 41 -24.89 -7.44 -6.05
CA ASP A 41 -24.88 -5.99 -5.86
C ASP A 41 -23.46 -5.50 -5.59
N LEU A 42 -22.68 -6.21 -4.77
CA LEU A 42 -21.27 -5.91 -4.55
C LEU A 42 -20.47 -5.99 -5.86
N LEU A 43 -20.74 -6.99 -6.71
CA LEU A 43 -20.09 -7.12 -8.01
C LEU A 43 -20.51 -5.99 -8.97
N ALA A 44 -21.79 -5.63 -8.98
CA ALA A 44 -22.30 -4.51 -9.76
C ALA A 44 -21.70 -3.16 -9.29
N GLY A 45 -21.57 -2.97 -7.97
CA GLY A 45 -20.94 -1.80 -7.37
C GLY A 45 -19.49 -1.61 -7.82
N LEU A 46 -18.76 -2.70 -8.04
CA LEU A 46 -17.39 -2.63 -8.58
C LEU A 46 -17.33 -2.04 -9.99
N LEU A 47 -18.43 -2.02 -10.76
CA LEU A 47 -18.45 -1.34 -12.07
C LEU A 47 -18.27 0.18 -11.94
N LEU A 48 -18.70 0.77 -10.82
CA LEU A 48 -18.48 2.18 -10.50
C LEU A 48 -17.23 2.36 -9.62
N LEU A 49 -17.10 1.54 -8.58
CA LEU A 49 -16.03 1.68 -7.60
C LEU A 49 -14.64 1.34 -8.16
N ALA A 50 -14.51 0.39 -9.10
CA ALA A 50 -13.22 0.08 -9.69
C ALA A 50 -12.67 1.25 -10.54
N PRO A 51 -13.47 1.88 -11.42
CA PRO A 51 -13.11 3.18 -11.99
C PRO A 51 -12.77 4.26 -10.95
N LEU A 52 -13.58 4.41 -9.89
CA LEU A 52 -13.44 5.50 -8.93
C LEU A 52 -12.23 5.36 -7.98
N TYR A 53 -11.96 4.16 -7.47
CA TYR A 53 -10.88 3.87 -6.50
C TYR A 53 -9.72 3.09 -7.12
N GLY A 54 -10.03 2.06 -7.89
CA GLY A 54 -9.03 1.18 -8.47
C GLY A 54 -8.14 1.86 -9.52
N THR A 55 -8.71 2.73 -10.35
CA THR A 55 -7.91 3.42 -11.38
C THR A 55 -6.96 4.46 -10.76
N PRO A 56 -7.33 5.28 -9.75
CA PRO A 56 -6.35 6.04 -8.99
C PRO A 56 -5.26 5.19 -8.35
N ALA A 57 -5.60 4.07 -7.69
CA ALA A 57 -4.60 3.20 -7.08
C ALA A 57 -3.55 2.71 -8.10
N VAL A 58 -4.01 2.28 -9.27
CA VAL A 58 -3.14 1.88 -10.39
C VAL A 58 -2.31 3.08 -10.89
N MET A 59 -2.91 4.25 -11.09
CA MET A 59 -2.23 5.43 -11.59
C MET A 59 -1.17 5.97 -10.61
N ILE A 60 -1.48 6.07 -9.32
CA ILE A 60 -0.55 6.46 -8.24
C ILE A 60 0.70 5.60 -8.29
N ARG A 61 0.49 4.28 -8.34
CA ARG A 61 1.56 3.29 -8.44
C ARG A 61 2.35 3.45 -9.74
N GLU A 62 1.67 3.57 -10.88
CA GLU A 62 2.32 3.70 -12.18
C GLU A 62 3.18 4.96 -12.29
N VAL A 63 2.68 6.11 -11.83
CA VAL A 63 3.43 7.37 -11.80
C VAL A 63 4.68 7.20 -10.94
N THR A 64 4.51 6.70 -9.71
CA THR A 64 5.62 6.46 -8.78
C THR A 64 6.72 5.59 -9.40
N ARG A 65 6.37 4.46 -10.02
CA ARG A 65 7.37 3.54 -10.60
C ARG A 65 7.99 4.08 -11.89
N ARG A 66 7.28 4.90 -12.66
CA ARG A 66 7.83 5.54 -13.89
C ARG A 66 8.82 6.65 -13.58
N THR A 67 8.59 7.40 -12.51
CA THR A 67 9.47 8.49 -12.10
C THR A 67 10.61 8.01 -11.20
N GLY A 68 10.70 6.70 -10.90
CA GLY A 68 11.74 6.14 -10.03
C GLY A 68 11.59 6.51 -8.55
N HIS A 69 10.41 6.97 -8.14
CA HIS A 69 10.12 7.37 -6.76
C HIS A 69 9.65 6.19 -5.90
N GLY A 70 9.47 6.45 -4.61
CA GLY A 70 9.12 5.46 -3.59
C GLY A 70 7.81 5.75 -2.86
N TRP A 71 7.69 5.18 -1.66
CA TRP A 71 6.51 5.31 -0.79
C TRP A 71 6.08 6.75 -0.45
N PRO A 72 6.97 7.74 -0.26
CA PRO A 72 6.54 9.12 -0.04
C PRO A 72 5.65 9.66 -1.17
N THR A 73 5.98 9.37 -2.43
CA THR A 73 5.17 9.74 -3.59
C THR A 73 3.83 9.01 -3.60
N ILE A 74 3.80 7.70 -3.25
CA ILE A 74 2.53 6.97 -3.11
C ILE A 74 1.65 7.65 -2.07
N LEU A 75 2.15 7.92 -0.87
CA LEU A 75 1.36 8.50 0.21
C LEU A 75 0.85 9.91 -0.11
N LEU A 76 1.67 10.75 -0.74
CA LEU A 76 1.27 12.11 -1.14
C LEU A 76 0.26 12.11 -2.27
N LEU A 77 0.43 11.27 -3.29
CA LEU A 77 -0.56 11.15 -4.36
C LEU A 77 -1.85 10.52 -3.84
N SER A 78 -1.79 9.54 -2.93
CA SER A 78 -2.96 8.99 -2.25
C SER A 78 -3.72 10.05 -1.46
N ALA A 79 -3.01 10.96 -0.76
CA ALA A 79 -3.64 12.07 -0.04
C ALA A 79 -4.28 13.07 -1.02
N ALA A 80 -3.60 13.37 -2.13
CA ALA A 80 -4.14 14.23 -3.18
C ALA A 80 -5.43 13.62 -3.79
N PHE A 81 -5.42 12.34 -4.15
CA PHE A 81 -6.61 11.67 -4.68
C PHE A 81 -7.73 11.54 -3.65
N GLY A 82 -7.40 11.31 -2.38
CA GLY A 82 -8.40 11.31 -1.31
C GLY A 82 -9.10 12.66 -1.15
N LEU A 83 -8.35 13.76 -1.21
CA LEU A 83 -8.93 15.12 -1.21
C LEU A 83 -9.71 15.43 -2.50
N VAL A 84 -9.27 14.92 -3.65
CA VAL A 84 -10.05 15.02 -4.88
C VAL A 84 -11.40 14.34 -4.70
N GLN A 85 -11.43 13.09 -4.22
CA GLN A 85 -12.68 12.36 -4.02
C GLN A 85 -13.58 13.04 -2.98
N ALA A 86 -13.10 13.12 -1.74
CA ALA A 86 -13.89 13.59 -0.60
C ALA A 86 -14.21 15.10 -0.63
N GLY A 87 -13.37 15.89 -1.33
CA GLY A 87 -13.48 17.35 -1.34
C GLY A 87 -14.00 17.94 -2.65
N LEU A 88 -13.66 17.37 -3.81
CA LEU A 88 -14.03 17.93 -5.12
C LEU A 88 -15.11 17.12 -5.84
N VAL A 89 -15.09 15.79 -5.69
CA VAL A 89 -15.99 14.89 -6.43
C VAL A 89 -17.29 14.68 -5.67
N ASP A 90 -17.25 14.01 -4.52
CA ASP A 90 -18.44 13.71 -3.72
C ASP A 90 -18.75 14.80 -2.68
N GLN A 91 -17.76 15.64 -2.36
CA GLN A 91 -17.85 16.77 -1.44
C GLN A 91 -18.31 16.40 -0.01
N SER A 92 -18.13 15.14 0.39
CA SER A 92 -18.41 14.60 1.72
C SER A 92 -17.73 15.35 2.87
N LEU A 93 -16.58 15.98 2.61
CA LEU A 93 -15.89 16.82 3.61
C LEU A 93 -16.70 18.05 4.04
N PHE A 94 -17.61 18.52 3.19
CA PHE A 94 -18.33 19.77 3.34
C PHE A 94 -19.84 19.58 3.47
N ASN A 95 -20.38 18.50 2.92
CA ASN A 95 -21.82 18.25 2.87
C ASN A 95 -22.36 17.79 4.24
N PRO A 96 -23.20 18.60 4.92
CA PRO A 96 -23.80 18.20 6.19
C PRO A 96 -24.80 17.04 6.03
N ASP A 97 -25.32 16.82 4.83
CA ASP A 97 -26.35 15.82 4.53
C ASP A 97 -25.79 14.71 3.61
N PHE A 98 -24.48 14.42 3.70
CA PHE A 98 -23.83 13.41 2.86
C PHE A 98 -24.35 11.99 3.11
N VAL A 99 -24.58 11.66 4.39
CA VAL A 99 -25.19 10.39 4.80
C VAL A 99 -26.48 10.73 5.54
N ASP A 100 -27.58 10.15 5.09
CA ASP A 100 -28.90 10.27 5.71
C ASP A 100 -29.01 9.33 6.93
N ASP A 101 -28.18 9.57 7.95
CA ASP A 101 -28.17 8.82 9.21
C ASP A 101 -27.76 9.73 10.40
N PRO A 102 -28.42 9.65 11.57
CA PRO A 102 -28.08 10.47 12.74
C PRO A 102 -26.62 10.35 13.21
N SER A 103 -25.96 9.23 12.95
CA SER A 103 -24.54 9.02 13.29
C SER A 103 -23.61 9.95 12.52
N TRP A 104 -24.03 10.45 11.35
CA TRP A 104 -23.25 11.38 10.55
C TRP A 104 -22.95 12.67 11.32
N ASP A 105 -23.98 13.28 11.90
CA ASP A 105 -23.83 14.50 12.68
C ASP A 105 -23.17 14.28 14.04
N GLN A 106 -23.37 13.10 14.64
CA GLN A 106 -22.66 12.71 15.86
C GLN A 106 -21.14 12.63 15.64
N GLY A 107 -20.70 12.18 14.47
CA GLY A 107 -19.27 12.18 14.09
C GLY A 107 -18.76 13.56 13.67
N ARG A 108 -19.60 14.35 13.00
CA ARG A 108 -19.22 15.61 12.35
C ARG A 108 -19.17 16.78 13.32
N LEU A 109 -20.26 17.04 14.04
CA LEU A 109 -20.46 18.28 14.80
C LEU A 109 -19.46 18.51 15.94
N PRO A 110 -19.01 17.49 16.71
CA PRO A 110 -18.17 17.75 17.90
C PRO A 110 -16.82 18.43 17.62
N THR A 111 -16.31 18.29 16.40
CA THR A 111 -15.03 18.90 15.98
C THR A 111 -15.18 19.78 14.74
N LEU A 112 -16.41 20.24 14.49
CA LEU A 112 -16.70 21.17 13.41
C LEU A 112 -15.96 22.50 13.63
N LEU A 113 -15.24 22.93 12.60
CA LEU A 113 -14.69 24.27 12.47
C LEU A 113 -15.63 25.08 11.58
N PRO A 114 -16.54 25.91 12.13
CA PRO A 114 -17.59 26.57 11.34
C PRO A 114 -17.03 27.47 10.23
N ALA A 115 -15.90 28.13 10.48
CA ALA A 115 -15.24 29.00 9.51
C ALA A 115 -14.76 28.27 8.25
N LEU A 116 -14.48 26.97 8.36
CA LEU A 116 -14.04 26.13 7.23
C LEU A 116 -15.16 25.23 6.69
N GLY A 117 -16.23 25.02 7.48
CA GLY A 117 -17.28 24.05 7.18
C GLY A 117 -16.77 22.61 7.18
N ILE A 118 -15.69 22.32 7.93
CA ILE A 118 -15.04 21.00 8.00
C ILE A 118 -15.02 20.53 9.45
N SER A 119 -15.33 19.26 9.66
CA SER A 119 -15.07 18.56 10.91
C SER A 119 -13.69 17.93 10.90
N VAL A 120 -12.88 18.18 11.94
CA VAL A 120 -11.51 17.67 12.02
C VAL A 120 -11.50 16.13 12.07
N SER A 121 -12.37 15.53 12.87
CA SER A 121 -12.51 14.06 12.94
C SER A 121 -12.92 13.46 11.60
N HIS A 122 -13.88 14.08 10.90
CA HIS A 122 -14.27 13.61 9.55
C HIS A 122 -13.12 13.79 8.56
N ALA A 123 -12.43 14.93 8.55
CA ALA A 123 -11.31 15.15 7.64
C ALA A 123 -10.20 14.11 7.86
N LEU A 124 -9.89 13.77 9.11
CA LEU A 124 -8.95 12.69 9.44
C LEU A 124 -9.46 11.36 8.92
N ASN A 125 -10.71 10.99 9.21
CA ASN A 125 -11.31 9.73 8.77
C ASN A 125 -11.33 9.58 7.24
N PHE A 126 -11.82 10.59 6.51
CA PHE A 126 -11.90 10.54 5.04
C PHE A 126 -10.52 10.52 4.39
N VAL A 127 -9.64 11.47 4.77
CA VAL A 127 -8.33 11.58 4.12
C VAL A 127 -7.43 10.39 4.48
N ALA A 128 -7.37 9.99 5.75
CA ALA A 128 -6.60 8.81 6.15
C ALA A 128 -7.23 7.52 5.60
N GLY A 129 -8.57 7.43 5.57
CA GLY A 129 -9.36 6.40 4.90
C GLY A 129 -8.89 6.13 3.47
N HIS A 130 -8.86 7.19 2.66
CA HIS A 130 -8.35 7.13 1.30
C HIS A 130 -6.87 6.76 1.24
N VAL A 131 -6.02 7.45 2.02
CA VAL A 131 -4.57 7.22 1.98
C VAL A 131 -4.22 5.76 2.29
N ILE A 132 -4.79 5.23 3.37
CA ILE A 132 -4.38 3.98 3.97
C ILE A 132 -5.12 2.80 3.34
N TRP A 133 -6.45 2.79 3.42
CA TRP A 133 -7.27 1.65 3.01
C TRP A 133 -7.57 1.64 1.52
N SER A 134 -7.90 2.78 0.94
CA SER A 134 -8.22 2.83 -0.49
C SER A 134 -7.00 2.60 -1.37
N PHE A 135 -5.82 3.10 -0.96
CA PHE A 135 -4.66 3.17 -1.84
C PHE A 135 -3.40 2.48 -1.31
N ALA A 136 -2.82 2.92 -0.20
CA ALA A 136 -1.48 2.47 0.21
C ALA A 136 -1.43 0.97 0.57
N ALA A 137 -2.38 0.49 1.37
CA ALA A 137 -2.48 -0.92 1.76
C ALA A 137 -2.67 -1.86 0.55
N PRO A 138 -3.65 -1.64 -0.35
CA PRO A 138 -3.81 -2.51 -1.52
C PRO A 138 -2.61 -2.45 -2.48
N ILE A 139 -1.95 -1.28 -2.65
CA ILE A 139 -0.69 -1.20 -3.42
C ILE A 139 0.39 -2.07 -2.77
N ALA A 140 0.60 -1.96 -1.46
CA ALA A 140 1.60 -2.75 -0.73
C ALA A 140 1.38 -4.26 -0.90
N VAL A 141 0.13 -4.70 -0.75
CA VAL A 141 -0.24 -6.11 -0.83
C VAL A 141 -0.08 -6.64 -2.25
N VAL A 142 -0.57 -5.94 -3.27
CA VAL A 142 -0.44 -6.40 -4.66
C VAL A 142 1.02 -6.40 -5.12
N GLU A 143 1.83 -5.41 -4.75
CA GLU A 143 3.26 -5.43 -5.07
C GLU A 143 3.99 -6.61 -4.42
N ALA A 144 3.62 -6.98 -3.19
CA ALA A 144 4.16 -8.16 -2.51
C ALA A 144 3.74 -9.48 -3.18
N CYS A 145 2.59 -9.52 -3.86
CA CYS A 145 2.13 -10.67 -4.65
C CYS A 145 2.94 -10.88 -5.94
N VAL A 146 3.44 -9.80 -6.53
CA VAL A 146 4.21 -9.81 -7.79
C VAL A 146 5.60 -9.19 -7.64
N PRO A 147 6.46 -9.69 -6.75
CA PRO A 147 7.64 -8.95 -6.31
C PRO A 147 8.70 -8.77 -7.40
N ARG A 148 8.71 -9.61 -8.45
CA ARG A 148 9.56 -9.44 -9.66
C ARG A 148 9.15 -8.24 -10.54
N LEU A 149 7.91 -7.78 -10.41
CA LEU A 149 7.32 -6.69 -11.19
C LEU A 149 7.02 -5.45 -10.34
N ALA A 150 7.23 -5.52 -9.02
CA ALA A 150 6.86 -4.47 -8.07
C ALA A 150 7.51 -3.12 -8.37
N ASP A 151 8.78 -3.08 -8.77
CA ASP A 151 9.47 -1.80 -9.08
C ASP A 151 9.36 -1.38 -10.55
N ARG A 152 8.56 -2.08 -11.37
CA ARG A 152 8.48 -1.84 -12.82
C ARG A 152 7.10 -1.37 -13.23
N PRO A 153 6.96 -0.37 -14.12
CA PRO A 153 5.65 -0.01 -14.69
C PRO A 153 4.92 -1.24 -15.27
N TRP A 154 3.65 -1.42 -14.93
CA TRP A 154 2.80 -2.52 -15.41
C TRP A 154 2.12 -2.15 -16.72
N LEU A 155 1.72 -0.88 -16.86
CA LEU A 155 1.00 -0.40 -18.03
C LEU A 155 1.93 0.20 -19.09
N ARG A 156 1.37 0.46 -20.28
CA ARG A 156 1.96 1.34 -21.30
C ARG A 156 1.19 2.66 -21.30
N ARG A 157 1.62 3.62 -22.12
CA ARG A 157 0.93 4.93 -22.25
C ARG A 157 -0.57 4.79 -22.53
N GLY A 158 -0.97 3.90 -23.45
CA GLY A 158 -2.39 3.65 -23.72
C GLY A 158 -3.17 3.09 -22.53
N GLY A 159 -2.54 2.27 -21.68
CA GLY A 159 -3.15 1.80 -20.44
C GLY A 159 -3.36 2.93 -19.44
N MET A 160 -2.42 3.86 -19.33
CA MET A 160 -2.58 5.06 -18.51
C MET A 160 -3.74 5.92 -19.01
N SER A 161 -3.84 6.15 -20.32
CA SER A 161 -4.94 6.91 -20.93
C SER A 161 -6.30 6.26 -20.67
N LEU A 162 -6.38 4.92 -20.74
CA LEU A 162 -7.60 4.19 -20.41
C LEU A 162 -7.98 4.37 -18.93
N MET A 163 -7.04 4.23 -18.01
CA MET A 163 -7.28 4.44 -16.57
C MET A 163 -7.77 5.86 -16.29
N ALA A 164 -7.14 6.87 -16.90
CA ALA A 164 -7.56 8.27 -16.77
C ALA A 164 -8.97 8.52 -17.35
N GLY A 165 -9.31 7.91 -18.49
CA GLY A 165 -10.65 8.02 -19.07
C GLY A 165 -11.73 7.35 -18.22
N LEU A 166 -11.45 6.17 -17.68
CA LEU A 166 -12.36 5.48 -16.75
C LEU A 166 -12.56 6.29 -15.46
N TYR A 167 -11.48 6.84 -14.90
CA TYR A 167 -11.55 7.71 -13.73
C TYR A 167 -12.41 8.94 -14.01
N ALA A 168 -12.18 9.63 -15.14
CA ALA A 168 -12.93 10.81 -15.51
C ALA A 168 -14.43 10.52 -15.65
N LEU A 169 -14.80 9.39 -16.25
CA LEU A 169 -16.21 8.98 -16.35
C LEU A 169 -16.83 8.72 -14.96
N ALA A 170 -16.10 8.04 -14.08
CA ALA A 170 -16.55 7.80 -12.70
C ALA A 170 -16.71 9.10 -11.92
N VAL A 171 -15.75 10.01 -12.03
CA VAL A 171 -15.79 11.35 -11.44
C VAL A 171 -17.01 12.12 -11.93
N LEU A 172 -17.25 12.16 -13.24
CA LEU A 172 -18.41 12.86 -13.80
C LEU A 172 -19.74 12.30 -13.27
N PHE A 173 -19.86 10.97 -13.21
CA PHE A 173 -21.03 10.31 -12.66
C PHE A 173 -21.21 10.63 -11.16
N THR A 174 -20.19 10.38 -10.34
CA THR A 174 -20.24 10.59 -8.88
C THR A 174 -20.48 12.06 -8.54
N PHE A 175 -19.80 12.99 -9.21
CA PHE A 175 -20.01 14.43 -9.03
C PHE A 175 -21.44 14.82 -9.38
N HIS A 176 -21.97 14.36 -10.51
CA HIS A 176 -23.34 14.67 -10.91
C HIS A 176 -24.37 14.19 -9.88
N GLU A 177 -24.21 12.99 -9.32
CA GLU A 177 -25.12 12.46 -8.30
C GLU A 177 -25.03 13.22 -6.98
N HIS A 178 -23.81 13.49 -6.47
CA HIS A 178 -23.62 14.06 -5.14
C HIS A 178 -23.79 15.59 -5.09
N THR A 179 -23.74 16.28 -6.24
CA THR A 179 -23.88 17.75 -6.30
C THR A 179 -25.28 18.24 -6.67
N ARG A 180 -26.27 17.34 -6.73
CA ARG A 180 -27.67 17.74 -7.04
C ARG A 180 -28.29 18.63 -5.97
N HIS A 181 -27.96 18.39 -4.71
CA HIS A 181 -28.61 19.03 -3.56
C HIS A 181 -27.63 19.82 -2.69
N PHE A 182 -26.33 19.68 -2.93
CA PHE A 182 -25.28 20.37 -2.20
C PHE A 182 -24.16 20.79 -3.15
N MET A 183 -23.58 21.96 -2.92
CA MET A 183 -22.35 22.38 -3.60
C MET A 183 -21.48 23.14 -2.60
N ALA A 184 -20.24 22.68 -2.44
CA ALA A 184 -19.23 23.34 -1.63
C ALA A 184 -18.96 24.75 -2.17
N SER A 185 -18.63 25.66 -1.26
CA SER A 185 -18.34 27.04 -1.63
C SER A 185 -17.15 27.13 -2.59
N PRO A 186 -17.08 28.16 -3.45
CA PRO A 186 -15.91 28.38 -4.30
C PRO A 186 -14.58 28.46 -3.53
N GLY A 187 -14.62 28.99 -2.29
CA GLY A 187 -13.45 29.02 -1.41
C GLY A 187 -12.99 27.63 -0.98
N GLN A 188 -13.91 26.74 -0.59
CA GLN A 188 -13.61 25.35 -0.25
C GLN A 188 -13.05 24.58 -1.45
N LEU A 189 -13.68 24.71 -2.62
CA LEU A 189 -13.20 24.08 -3.86
C LEU A 189 -11.81 24.61 -4.25
N GLY A 190 -11.59 25.92 -4.18
CA GLY A 190 -10.32 26.56 -4.50
C GLY A 190 -9.21 26.15 -3.53
N ALA A 191 -9.48 26.14 -2.23
CA ALA A 191 -8.53 25.71 -1.20
C ALA A 191 -8.16 24.23 -1.34
N THR A 192 -9.15 23.36 -1.50
CA THR A 192 -8.92 21.91 -1.74
C THR A 192 -8.09 21.70 -3.00
N THR A 193 -8.41 22.39 -4.10
CA THR A 193 -7.63 22.32 -5.34
C THR A 193 -6.17 22.77 -5.12
N ALA A 194 -5.94 23.87 -4.39
CA ALA A 194 -4.60 24.34 -4.09
C ALA A 194 -3.79 23.31 -3.27
N ILE A 195 -4.41 22.68 -2.27
CA ILE A 195 -3.77 21.63 -1.46
C ILE A 195 -3.46 20.40 -2.30
N VAL A 196 -4.40 19.95 -3.15
CA VAL A 196 -4.20 18.83 -4.07
C VAL A 196 -3.01 19.09 -5.00
N LEU A 197 -2.92 20.28 -5.59
CA LEU A 197 -1.80 20.66 -6.46
C LEU A 197 -0.48 20.74 -5.69
N ALA A 198 -0.48 21.25 -4.45
CA ALA A 198 0.70 21.27 -3.59
C ALA A 198 1.19 19.85 -3.26
N LEU A 199 0.29 18.94 -2.90
CA LEU A 199 0.60 17.54 -2.61
C LEU A 199 1.13 16.81 -3.85
N ALA A 200 0.45 16.96 -5.00
CA ALA A 200 0.87 16.36 -6.25
C ALA A 200 2.25 16.88 -6.71
N SER A 201 2.50 18.17 -6.55
CA SER A 201 3.80 18.79 -6.85
C SER A 201 4.89 18.27 -5.90
N ALA A 202 4.63 18.25 -4.59
CA ALA A 202 5.55 17.71 -3.60
C ALA A 202 5.88 16.24 -3.88
N ALA A 203 4.90 15.45 -4.31
CA ALA A 203 5.09 14.03 -4.64
C ALA A 203 6.09 13.80 -5.79
N LEU A 204 6.23 14.77 -6.70
CA LEU A 204 7.14 14.70 -7.86
C LEU A 204 8.49 15.39 -7.62
N VAL A 205 8.59 16.25 -6.60
CA VAL A 205 9.80 17.01 -6.27
C VAL A 205 10.63 16.32 -5.18
N ILE A 206 9.99 15.55 -4.29
CA ILE A 206 10.70 14.86 -3.20
C ILE A 206 11.63 13.79 -3.78
N PRO A 207 12.95 13.90 -3.57
CA PRO A 207 13.89 12.96 -4.16
C PRO A 207 13.69 11.54 -3.59
N PRO A 208 13.93 10.50 -4.41
CA PRO A 208 13.86 9.12 -3.94
C PRO A 208 14.86 8.91 -2.81
N ARG A 209 14.35 8.45 -1.66
CA ARG A 209 15.15 8.23 -0.47
C ARG A 209 15.98 6.95 -0.63
N ARG A 210 17.29 7.05 -0.39
CA ARG A 210 18.19 5.87 -0.30
C ARG A 210 18.20 5.34 1.13
N ALA A 211 18.32 4.03 1.28
CA ALA A 211 18.62 3.42 2.57
C ALA A 211 20.07 3.80 2.92
N ASP A 212 20.20 4.77 3.83
CA ASP A 212 21.49 5.42 4.14
C ASP A 212 21.73 5.47 5.67
N ARG A 213 20.79 4.92 6.46
CA ARG A 213 20.94 4.87 7.92
C ARG A 213 21.46 3.52 8.36
N SER A 214 22.58 3.57 9.09
CA SER A 214 23.15 2.40 9.76
C SER A 214 22.20 1.84 10.82
N GLY A 215 22.30 0.53 11.02
CA GLY A 215 21.50 -0.21 11.99
C GLY A 215 20.33 -0.97 11.36
N ARG A 216 19.95 -2.08 12.00
CA ARG A 216 18.88 -2.95 11.49
C ARG A 216 17.51 -2.30 11.67
N ALA A 217 16.68 -2.41 10.63
CA ALA A 217 15.24 -2.20 10.75
C ALA A 217 14.64 -3.11 11.85
N PRO A 218 13.55 -2.70 12.53
CA PRO A 218 12.83 -3.59 13.43
C PRO A 218 12.29 -4.81 12.67
N SER A 219 11.94 -5.88 13.37
CA SER A 219 11.36 -7.05 12.69
C SER A 219 10.07 -6.68 11.94
N PRO A 220 9.72 -7.37 10.82
CA PRO A 220 8.47 -7.13 10.12
C PRO A 220 7.23 -7.26 11.03
N TRP A 221 7.26 -8.17 12.01
CA TRP A 221 6.20 -8.34 13.00
C TRP A 221 6.05 -7.14 13.92
N SER A 222 7.17 -6.56 14.36
CA SER A 222 7.15 -5.34 15.18
C SER A 222 6.61 -4.15 14.38
N ALA A 223 7.01 -4.01 13.11
CA ALA A 223 6.50 -2.95 12.24
C ALA A 223 5.00 -3.12 11.96
N GLY A 224 4.56 -4.34 11.63
CA GLY A 224 3.14 -4.65 11.43
C GLY A 224 2.31 -4.50 12.70
N GLY A 225 2.82 -4.92 13.85
CA GLY A 225 2.14 -4.78 15.15
C GLY A 225 1.99 -3.32 15.58
N ALA A 226 3.02 -2.50 15.40
CA ALA A 226 2.94 -1.06 15.65
C ALA A 226 1.91 -0.39 14.72
N ALA A 227 1.91 -0.75 13.42
CA ALA A 227 0.91 -0.28 12.48
C ALA A 227 -0.50 -0.72 12.87
N PHE A 228 -0.70 -1.98 13.26
CA PHE A 228 -1.99 -2.50 13.70
C PHE A 228 -2.54 -1.70 14.88
N VAL A 229 -1.73 -1.48 15.92
CA VAL A 229 -2.15 -0.73 17.12
C VAL A 229 -2.48 0.71 16.77
N LEU A 230 -1.60 1.42 16.05
CA LEU A 230 -1.80 2.83 15.73
C LEU A 230 -3.00 3.05 14.77
N LEU A 231 -3.22 2.14 13.83
CA LEU A 231 -4.38 2.18 12.94
C LEU A 231 -5.68 1.78 13.64
N ALA A 232 -5.63 0.87 14.60
CA ALA A 232 -6.78 0.55 15.45
C ALA A 232 -7.14 1.74 16.35
N VAL A 233 -6.14 2.46 16.89
CA VAL A 233 -6.36 3.72 17.62
C VAL A 233 -7.05 4.74 16.72
N HIS A 234 -6.55 4.97 15.50
CA HIS A 234 -7.20 5.86 14.53
C HIS A 234 -8.68 5.55 14.30
N GLN A 235 -9.04 4.27 14.20
CA GLN A 235 -10.42 3.84 13.94
C GLN A 235 -11.34 3.85 15.18
N LEU A 236 -10.77 3.75 16.39
CA LEU A 236 -11.55 3.55 17.63
C LEU A 236 -11.64 4.80 18.51
N VAL A 237 -10.81 5.82 18.26
CA VAL A 237 -10.90 7.09 18.99
C VAL A 237 -12.23 7.79 18.70
N PRO A 238 -12.90 8.33 19.74
CA PRO A 238 -14.18 8.99 19.56
C PRO A 238 -14.02 10.32 18.82
N SER A 239 -15.01 10.69 18.01
CA SER A 239 -15.10 11.98 17.31
C SER A 239 -15.28 13.15 18.26
N THR A 240 -14.21 13.51 18.97
CA THR A 240 -14.12 14.62 19.92
C THR A 240 -12.79 15.34 19.70
N TRP A 241 -12.61 16.53 20.28
CA TRP A 241 -11.31 17.23 20.19
C TRP A 241 -10.15 16.42 20.77
N THR A 242 -10.37 15.79 21.93
CA THR A 242 -9.37 14.91 22.55
C THR A 242 -9.09 13.68 21.69
N GLY A 243 -10.13 13.02 21.18
CA GLY A 243 -9.96 11.87 20.29
C GLY A 243 -9.24 12.24 18.99
N SER A 244 -9.55 13.38 18.40
CA SER A 244 -8.87 13.89 17.21
C SER A 244 -7.40 14.21 17.47
N ALA A 245 -7.07 14.75 18.64
CA ALA A 245 -5.67 14.98 19.03
C ALA A 245 -4.91 13.65 19.18
N ILE A 246 -5.52 12.64 19.81
CA ILE A 246 -4.95 11.29 19.92
C ILE A 246 -4.76 10.68 18.53
N ASP A 247 -5.73 10.85 17.64
CA ASP A 247 -5.68 10.34 16.28
C ASP A 247 -4.53 10.97 15.47
N VAL A 248 -4.42 12.30 15.49
CA VAL A 248 -3.30 13.01 14.87
C VAL A 248 -1.97 12.50 15.40
N LEU A 249 -1.85 12.30 16.71
CA LEU A 249 -0.63 11.74 17.32
C LEU A 249 -0.38 10.30 16.87
N ALA A 250 -1.40 9.47 16.73
CA ALA A 250 -1.29 8.08 16.28
C ALA A 250 -0.81 8.01 14.82
N LEU A 251 -1.45 8.76 13.92
CA LEU A 251 -1.09 8.84 12.51
C LEU A 251 0.30 9.47 12.30
N ALA A 252 0.63 10.54 13.03
CA ALA A 252 1.95 11.16 12.98
C ALA A 252 3.04 10.23 13.52
N SER A 253 2.75 9.49 14.60
CA SER A 253 3.66 8.48 15.14
C SER A 253 3.89 7.36 14.14
N LEU A 254 2.83 6.85 13.50
CA LEU A 254 2.96 5.82 12.47
C LEU A 254 3.80 6.33 11.29
N GLY A 255 3.49 7.51 10.77
CA GLY A 255 4.24 8.13 9.68
C GLY A 255 5.71 8.35 10.03
N GLY A 256 6.00 8.86 11.24
CA GLY A 256 7.36 9.09 11.73
C GLY A 256 8.15 7.80 11.93
N LEU A 257 7.53 6.76 12.51
CA LEU A 257 8.13 5.45 12.68
C LEU A 257 8.45 4.82 11.31
N LEU A 258 7.49 4.82 10.38
CA LEU A 258 7.71 4.28 9.03
C LEU A 258 8.77 5.07 8.27
N TRP A 259 8.75 6.40 8.34
CA TRP A 259 9.77 7.27 7.74
C TRP A 259 11.17 6.96 8.27
N TRP A 260 11.29 6.70 9.56
CA TRP A 260 12.57 6.39 10.19
C TRP A 260 13.03 4.96 9.92
N TRP A 261 12.14 3.97 10.07
CA TRP A 261 12.44 2.55 9.86
C TRP A 261 12.72 2.23 8.40
N SER A 262 12.00 2.84 7.46
CA SER A 262 12.17 2.56 6.02
C SER A 262 13.51 3.04 5.46
N ALA A 263 14.22 3.89 6.20
CA ALA A 263 15.55 4.37 5.84
C ALA A 263 16.69 3.47 6.35
N ARG A 264 16.38 2.48 7.19
CA ARG A 264 17.36 1.57 7.79
C ARG A 264 17.71 0.39 6.88
N GLU A 265 18.89 -0.17 7.10
CA GLU A 265 19.31 -1.41 6.44
C GLU A 265 18.30 -2.55 6.69
N ARG A 266 18.08 -3.36 5.65
CA ARG A 266 17.18 -4.53 5.65
C ARG A 266 15.68 -4.21 5.73
N TRP A 267 15.26 -2.94 5.68
CA TRP A 267 13.86 -2.65 5.38
C TRP A 267 13.53 -3.13 3.97
N ASP A 268 12.50 -3.96 3.85
CA ASP A 268 12.17 -4.64 2.59
C ASP A 268 10.64 -4.76 2.38
N ARG A 269 10.26 -5.52 1.36
CA ARG A 269 8.85 -5.76 1.03
C ARG A 269 8.11 -6.58 2.07
N VAL A 270 8.79 -7.37 2.91
CA VAL A 270 8.14 -8.11 3.99
C VAL A 270 7.65 -7.14 5.06
N HIS A 271 8.43 -6.11 5.38
CA HIS A 271 8.01 -5.03 6.28
C HIS A 271 6.84 -4.23 5.70
N THR A 272 6.94 -3.90 4.41
CA THR A 272 5.89 -3.18 3.69
C THR A 272 4.58 -3.97 3.65
N LEU A 273 4.64 -5.29 3.39
CA LEU A 273 3.50 -6.19 3.46
C LEU A 273 2.94 -6.29 4.88
N ALA A 274 3.78 -6.34 5.91
CA ALA A 274 3.31 -6.40 7.30
C ALA A 274 2.52 -5.15 7.69
N VAL A 275 2.96 -3.96 7.28
CA VAL A 275 2.27 -2.69 7.53
C VAL A 275 0.97 -2.58 6.72
N GLY A 276 1.02 -2.85 5.42
CA GLY A 276 -0.19 -2.82 4.56
C GLY A 276 -1.21 -3.89 4.96
N GLY A 277 -0.74 -5.09 5.33
CA GLY A 277 -1.58 -6.17 5.84
C GLY A 277 -2.21 -5.84 7.19
N ALA A 278 -1.49 -5.16 8.08
CA ALA A 278 -2.06 -4.68 9.35
C ALA A 278 -3.25 -3.75 9.12
N ALA A 279 -3.16 -2.82 8.15
CA ALA A 279 -4.29 -1.95 7.80
C ALA A 279 -5.53 -2.75 7.35
N LEU A 280 -5.34 -3.74 6.47
CA LEU A 280 -6.45 -4.60 6.01
C LEU A 280 -7.06 -5.40 7.17
N LEU A 281 -6.22 -5.95 8.05
CA LEU A 281 -6.65 -6.74 9.20
C LEU A 281 -7.43 -5.90 10.21
N VAL A 282 -6.98 -4.67 10.51
CA VAL A 282 -7.75 -3.72 11.35
C VAL A 282 -9.13 -3.51 10.75
N ASN A 283 -9.23 -3.25 9.45
CA ASN A 283 -10.52 -2.99 8.79
C ASN A 283 -11.46 -4.20 8.89
N THR A 284 -10.98 -5.37 8.46
CA THR A 284 -11.77 -6.60 8.50
C THR A 284 -12.11 -7.05 9.91
N GLY A 285 -11.25 -6.77 10.90
CA GLY A 285 -11.52 -7.07 12.30
C GLY A 285 -12.63 -6.18 12.87
N LEU A 286 -12.56 -4.88 12.59
CA LEU A 286 -13.56 -3.92 13.03
C LEU A 286 -14.92 -4.11 12.36
N SER A 287 -14.97 -4.72 11.17
CA SER A 287 -16.25 -5.04 10.50
C SER A 287 -17.22 -5.85 11.37
N PHE A 288 -16.71 -6.63 12.33
CA PHE A 288 -17.55 -7.38 13.27
C PHE A 288 -18.19 -6.50 14.35
N ALA A 289 -17.60 -5.32 14.63
CA ALA A 289 -18.10 -4.36 15.60
C ALA A 289 -18.94 -3.23 14.98
N VAL A 290 -18.74 -2.91 13.70
CA VAL A 290 -19.48 -1.85 12.99
C VAL A 290 -20.91 -2.28 12.71
N GLU A 291 -21.92 -1.50 13.09
CA GLU A 291 -23.31 -1.77 12.72
C GLU A 291 -23.56 -1.48 11.24
N PRO A 292 -24.25 -2.38 10.50
CA PRO A 292 -24.56 -2.11 9.10
C PRO A 292 -25.66 -1.06 9.01
N LEU A 293 -25.58 -0.20 7.99
CA LEU A 293 -26.68 0.64 7.58
C LEU A 293 -27.85 -0.25 7.12
N GLY A 294 -29.07 0.21 7.36
CA GLY A 294 -30.28 -0.50 6.95
C GLY A 294 -30.58 -1.77 7.77
N GLN A 295 -31.30 -2.71 7.15
CA GLN A 295 -31.88 -3.89 7.84
C GLN A 295 -31.23 -5.20 7.36
N VAL A 296 -29.94 -5.39 7.64
CA VAL A 296 -29.22 -6.64 7.32
C VAL A 296 -29.18 -7.56 8.54
N SER A 297 -29.52 -8.84 8.38
CA SER A 297 -29.41 -9.80 9.48
C SER A 297 -27.95 -10.02 9.89
N TYR A 298 -27.70 -10.11 11.20
CA TYR A 298 -26.35 -10.34 11.74
C TYR A 298 -25.71 -11.63 11.22
N ALA A 299 -26.51 -12.68 10.97
CA ALA A 299 -26.02 -13.93 10.42
C ALA A 299 -25.42 -13.74 9.01
N VAL A 300 -26.10 -12.98 8.14
CA VAL A 300 -25.63 -12.68 6.79
C VAL A 300 -24.40 -11.79 6.84
N LYS A 301 -24.44 -10.72 7.65
CA LYS A 301 -23.32 -9.80 7.84
C LYS A 301 -22.06 -10.53 8.31
N TYR A 302 -22.13 -11.30 9.40
CA TYR A 302 -20.95 -12.00 9.94
C TYR A 302 -20.43 -13.09 9.02
N SER A 303 -21.31 -13.71 8.22
CA SER A 303 -20.89 -14.64 7.16
C SER A 303 -20.06 -13.93 6.10
N ALA A 304 -20.54 -12.79 5.59
CA ALA A 304 -19.82 -11.98 4.61
C ALA A 304 -18.48 -11.44 5.16
N ASN A 305 -18.48 -10.91 6.38
CA ASN A 305 -17.27 -10.41 7.05
C ASN A 305 -16.24 -11.53 7.26
N THR A 306 -16.69 -12.73 7.64
CA THR A 306 -15.82 -13.91 7.76
C THR A 306 -15.21 -14.28 6.41
N THR A 307 -16.00 -14.27 5.33
CA THR A 307 -15.48 -14.53 3.97
C THR A 307 -14.41 -13.50 3.57
N LEU A 308 -14.65 -12.21 3.79
CA LEU A 308 -13.69 -11.14 3.48
C LEU A 308 -12.41 -11.25 4.32
N LEU A 309 -12.52 -11.55 5.61
CA LEU A 309 -11.37 -11.80 6.48
C LEU A 309 -10.52 -12.98 5.98
N LEU A 310 -11.16 -14.11 5.65
CA LEU A 310 -10.46 -15.28 5.12
C LEU A 310 -9.79 -14.99 3.77
N ALA A 311 -10.43 -14.20 2.91
CA ALA A 311 -9.85 -13.76 1.65
C ALA A 311 -8.61 -12.88 1.87
N VAL A 312 -8.67 -11.92 2.80
CA VAL A 312 -7.52 -11.09 3.19
C VAL A 312 -6.38 -11.94 3.76
N LEU A 313 -6.67 -12.85 4.70
CA LEU A 313 -5.65 -13.74 5.28
C LEU A 313 -4.98 -14.60 4.20
N THR A 314 -5.78 -15.18 3.30
CA THR A 314 -5.27 -15.99 2.19
C THR A 314 -4.37 -15.15 1.27
N LEU A 315 -4.78 -13.94 0.93
CA LEU A 315 -4.01 -13.02 0.11
C LEU A 315 -2.68 -12.63 0.76
N LEU A 316 -2.68 -12.32 2.07
CA LEU A 316 -1.48 -11.96 2.83
C LEU A 316 -0.51 -13.14 2.95
N VAL A 317 -1.01 -14.34 3.22
CA VAL A 317 -0.23 -15.57 3.26
C VAL A 317 0.39 -15.83 1.88
N TRP A 318 -0.40 -15.74 0.82
CA TRP A 318 0.08 -15.91 -0.55
C TRP A 318 1.17 -14.89 -0.90
N ALA A 319 0.95 -13.59 -0.64
CA ALA A 319 1.94 -12.54 -0.83
C ALA A 319 3.24 -12.84 -0.07
N ARG A 320 3.14 -13.32 1.17
CA ARG A 320 4.31 -13.71 1.98
C ARG A 320 5.09 -14.87 1.35
N HIS A 321 4.39 -15.88 0.83
CA HIS A 321 5.01 -17.00 0.11
C HIS A 321 5.76 -16.51 -1.14
N ARG A 322 5.13 -15.63 -1.95
CA ARG A 322 5.75 -15.04 -3.14
C ARG A 322 7.03 -14.26 -2.84
N LEU A 323 7.08 -13.59 -1.69
CA LEU A 323 8.29 -12.91 -1.22
C LEU A 323 9.40 -13.87 -0.79
N ARG A 324 9.07 -15.04 -0.19
CA ARG A 324 10.06 -16.06 0.20
C ARG A 324 10.73 -16.71 -1.01
N GLU A 325 9.98 -16.99 -2.06
CA GLU A 325 10.50 -17.59 -3.31
C GLU A 325 11.55 -16.72 -4.03
N LEU A 326 11.65 -15.44 -3.67
CA LEU A 326 12.63 -14.51 -4.23
C LEU A 326 13.92 -14.37 -3.43
N THR A 327 13.96 -14.85 -2.20
CA THR A 327 15.19 -14.97 -1.44
C THR A 327 15.75 -16.35 -1.77
N PRO A 328 16.66 -16.52 -2.75
CA PRO A 328 17.35 -17.79 -2.90
C PRO A 328 18.03 -18.13 -1.57
N ALA A 329 18.07 -19.41 -1.26
CA ALA A 329 18.75 -19.99 -0.11
C ALA A 329 20.27 -19.77 -0.19
N SER A 330 20.76 -18.54 -0.16
CA SER A 330 22.17 -18.18 -0.06
C SER A 330 22.64 -18.22 1.40
N ALA A 331 22.18 -19.22 2.16
CA ALA A 331 22.54 -19.41 3.57
C ALA A 331 22.75 -20.88 3.95
N HIS A 332 22.72 -21.82 2.99
CA HIS A 332 23.02 -23.24 3.26
C HIS A 332 24.31 -23.78 2.65
N ASP A 333 25.05 -23.02 1.86
CA ASP A 333 26.35 -23.46 1.32
C ASP A 333 27.58 -22.92 2.07
N ASP A 334 27.44 -21.95 2.99
CA ASP A 334 28.56 -21.46 3.82
C ASP A 334 28.81 -22.28 5.10
N ALA A 335 28.03 -23.35 5.33
CA ALA A 335 28.25 -24.28 6.45
C ALA A 335 29.05 -25.53 6.06
N GLY A 336 29.46 -25.67 4.78
CA GLY A 336 30.14 -26.87 4.26
C GLY A 336 31.64 -26.75 3.99
N ALA A 337 32.24 -25.55 4.05
CA ALA A 337 33.62 -25.33 3.61
C ALA A 337 34.54 -24.78 4.71
N GLY A 338 34.47 -25.38 5.91
CA GLY A 338 35.24 -24.92 7.07
C GLY A 338 35.67 -26.01 8.04
N GLN A 339 35.90 -27.25 7.58
CA GLN A 339 36.51 -28.28 8.42
C GLN A 339 37.16 -29.40 7.61
N HIS A 340 38.31 -29.12 6.98
CA HIS A 340 39.35 -30.13 6.76
C HIS A 340 40.72 -29.44 6.70
N GLY A 341 41.30 -29.23 7.88
CA GLY A 341 42.74 -29.03 8.01
C GLY A 341 43.44 -30.37 7.82
N GLY A 342 44.13 -30.52 6.69
CA GLY A 342 45.07 -31.60 6.41
C GLY A 342 46.40 -30.99 5.90
N PRO A 343 47.56 -31.49 6.33
CA PRO A 343 48.82 -30.78 6.19
C PRO A 343 49.35 -30.77 4.75
N ASP A 344 49.88 -29.61 4.37
CA ASP A 344 50.55 -29.32 3.09
C ASP A 344 51.71 -30.29 2.81
N ARG A 345 51.45 -31.31 1.97
CA ARG A 345 52.49 -32.00 1.19
C ARG A 345 52.76 -31.21 -0.09
N ARG A 346 53.46 -30.09 0.03
CA ARG A 346 54.14 -29.41 -1.09
C ARG A 346 55.57 -29.07 -0.70
N ALA A 347 56.34 -30.11 -0.40
CA ALA A 347 57.80 -30.04 -0.30
C ALA A 347 58.41 -31.43 -0.47
N GLN A 348 58.12 -32.14 -1.58
CA GLN A 348 58.84 -33.38 -1.93
C GLN A 348 58.51 -33.91 -3.34
N VAL A 349 58.59 -33.08 -4.38
CA VAL A 349 58.76 -33.58 -5.76
C VAL A 349 59.60 -32.53 -6.51
N GLY A 350 60.92 -32.73 -6.53
CA GLY A 350 61.85 -31.80 -7.18
C GLY A 350 63.28 -31.88 -6.67
N ALA A 351 63.74 -33.07 -6.25
CA ALA A 351 65.13 -33.30 -5.87
C ALA A 351 65.47 -34.80 -5.99
N GLN A 352 65.29 -35.35 -7.18
CA GLN A 352 65.90 -36.61 -7.61
C GLN A 352 65.84 -36.61 -9.14
N ILE A 353 66.95 -36.97 -9.78
CA ILE A 353 67.26 -36.82 -11.22
C ILE A 353 67.93 -35.47 -11.56
N SER A 354 69.12 -35.25 -11.00
CA SER A 354 70.26 -34.72 -11.79
C SER A 354 71.56 -35.04 -11.04
N ALA A 355 71.87 -36.33 -10.96
CA ALA A 355 73.13 -36.82 -10.42
C ALA A 355 73.52 -38.11 -11.14
N SER A 356 73.64 -38.07 -12.47
CA SER A 356 74.44 -39.02 -13.25
C SER A 356 74.57 -38.55 -14.70
N GLU A 357 75.55 -37.70 -14.98
CA GLU A 357 76.26 -37.59 -16.26
C GLU A 357 77.32 -36.49 -16.08
N ARG A 358 78.50 -36.85 -15.57
CA ARG A 358 79.72 -37.08 -16.37
C ARG A 358 79.98 -35.91 -17.33
N SER A 359 80.92 -35.05 -16.98
CA SER A 359 82.35 -35.26 -17.31
C SER A 359 82.59 -35.34 -18.81
N ASN A 360 82.73 -34.19 -19.47
CA ASN A 360 83.70 -33.97 -20.56
C ASN A 360 83.54 -32.56 -21.15
N ARG A 361 84.53 -31.68 -20.94
CA ARG A 361 85.26 -30.88 -21.96
C ARG A 361 85.91 -29.60 -21.40
N PRO A 362 86.97 -29.08 -22.06
CA PRO A 362 88.20 -28.63 -21.40
C PRO A 362 88.41 -27.11 -21.41
N GLU A 363 89.51 -26.73 -20.75
CA GLU A 363 90.17 -25.43 -20.66
C GLU A 363 90.30 -24.67 -22.00
N GLN A 364 90.03 -23.36 -21.93
CA GLN A 364 90.70 -22.33 -22.73
C GLN A 364 90.86 -21.07 -21.87
N ARG A 365 92.02 -20.91 -21.21
CA ARG A 365 92.93 -19.76 -21.34
C ARG A 365 94.14 -19.93 -20.45
#